data_AF-A0A257RZD0-F1
#
_entry.id   AF-A0A257RZD0-F1
#
_cell.length_a   1.000
_cell.length_b   1.000
_cell.length_c   1.000
_cell.angle_alpha   90.00
_cell.angle_beta   90.00
_cell.angle_gamma   90.00
#
_symmetry.space_group_name_H-M   'P 1'
#
loop_
_entity.id
_entity.type
_entity.pdbx_description
1 polymer ?
#
loop_
_entity_poly.entity_id
_entity_poly.type
_entity_poly.pdbx_seq_one_letter_code
_entity_poly.pdbx_strand_id
1 'polypeptide(L)'
;AKQAERAARHRRFGDTPFMVEPNIKEGKGGLRDLQTLYWLARYVFGTFAMTELVGAGAPGGGILSATEARACKRAWDYLWTVRFNLHYVAGRAEERLTFDLQPVIGARMGYTRHGRQDGVERFMRHYFLVVREVARVTGVLEPAVVRAALGPPAIAPATDAALLDGGFVLADGKVLFVAGREPMAEPIQLLRILQVARDRGLKLHPLALRAMIRGARRTAELRADPRAAALFLDLLCGDGEARQDGAQWLAILNETGALGRYLPDWRRIVGQMQFDSYHVYTVDMHTIHAIGVLNAIERGELSEIVPVASGLAHHVQSRRALYVALLLHDIAKGRGGDHSEIGAELALTIGPALGLDPEETEMVSWLVLHHLLLSQTAFSRDIDDPKTILDLADVVQSPERLRLLLILTVSDIRAVSPKVWNGWKATLL
;
A
#
# COMPACT_ATOMS: atom_id res chain seq x y z
N ALA A 1 -16.36 15.08 16.26
CA ALA A 1 -16.24 16.10 15.19
C ALA A 1 -14.92 16.01 14.42
N LYS A 2 -13.75 16.27 15.04
CA LYS A 2 -12.45 16.32 14.32
C LYS A 2 -12.05 15.03 13.58
N GLN A 3 -12.31 13.86 14.16
CA GLN A 3 -12.09 12.57 13.50
C GLN A 3 -12.94 12.40 12.23
N ALA A 4 -14.21 12.81 12.27
CA ALA A 4 -15.12 12.75 11.13
C ALA A 4 -14.72 13.74 10.03
N GLU A 5 -14.30 14.96 10.40
CA GLU A 5 -13.76 15.96 9.48
C GLU A 5 -12.51 15.44 8.75
N ARG A 6 -11.56 14.84 9.48
CA ARG A 6 -10.38 14.21 8.88
C ARG A 6 -10.76 13.10 7.90
N ALA A 7 -11.64 12.19 8.29
CA ALA A 7 -12.06 11.09 7.43
C ALA A 7 -12.75 11.59 6.15
N ALA A 8 -13.57 12.64 6.25
CA ALA A 8 -14.20 13.28 5.10
C ALA A 8 -13.16 13.99 4.20
N ARG A 9 -12.16 14.63 4.82
CA ARG A 9 -11.06 15.29 4.12
C ARG A 9 -10.20 14.28 3.34
N HIS A 10 -9.78 13.17 3.96
CA HIS A 10 -9.02 12.11 3.28
C HIS A 10 -9.81 11.57 2.08
N ARG A 11 -11.11 11.27 2.22
CA ARG A 11 -11.93 10.82 1.09
C ARG A 11 -11.98 11.82 -0.07
N ARG A 12 -11.96 13.12 0.25
CA ARG A 12 -12.03 14.19 -0.76
C ARG A 12 -10.70 14.42 -1.48
N PHE A 13 -9.58 14.33 -0.77
CA PHE A 13 -8.25 14.72 -1.28
C PHE A 13 -7.28 13.53 -1.48
N GLY A 14 -7.74 12.31 -1.26
CA GLY A 14 -7.00 11.06 -1.38
C GLY A 14 -6.89 10.31 -0.05
N ASP A 15 -7.40 9.08 -0.02
CA ASP A 15 -7.36 8.18 1.16
C ASP A 15 -6.00 7.50 1.37
N THR A 16 -5.03 7.79 0.50
CA THR A 16 -3.66 7.27 0.54
C THR A 16 -2.64 8.42 0.50
N PRO A 17 -1.52 8.32 1.23
CA PRO A 17 -0.45 9.32 1.15
C PRO A 17 0.31 9.30 -0.18
N PHE A 18 0.03 8.34 -1.06
CA PHE A 18 0.81 8.05 -2.27
C PHE A 18 0.11 8.48 -3.58
N MET A 19 -0.66 9.57 -3.52
CA MET A 19 -1.24 10.21 -4.71
C MET A 19 -0.15 10.96 -5.50
N VAL A 20 -0.06 10.76 -6.81
CA VAL A 20 0.99 11.37 -7.66
C VAL A 20 0.89 12.89 -7.73
N GLU A 21 -0.32 13.45 -7.74
CA GLU A 21 -0.55 14.91 -7.59
C GLU A 21 -1.19 15.22 -6.23
N PRO A 22 -0.42 15.16 -5.13
CA PRO A 22 -0.96 15.22 -3.79
C PRO A 22 -1.40 16.63 -3.40
N ASN A 23 -2.39 16.71 -2.50
CA ASN A 23 -2.63 17.93 -1.74
C ASN A 23 -1.74 17.93 -0.48
N ILE A 24 -0.74 18.83 -0.43
CA ILE A 24 0.30 18.84 0.62
C ILE A 24 -0.22 19.23 2.00
N LYS A 25 -1.40 19.86 2.06
CA LYS A 25 -2.01 20.33 3.29
C LYS A 25 -3.12 19.40 3.75
N GLU A 26 -4.10 19.18 2.88
CA GLU A 26 -5.34 18.49 3.20
C GLU A 26 -5.31 16.99 2.84
N GLY A 27 -4.30 16.48 2.13
CA GLY A 27 -4.16 15.03 1.86
C GLY A 27 -3.81 14.21 3.10
N LYS A 28 -3.94 12.87 3.02
CA LYS A 28 -3.48 11.94 4.06
C LYS A 28 -1.96 12.05 4.22
N GLY A 29 -1.51 12.26 5.46
CA GLY A 29 -0.11 12.52 5.77
C GLY A 29 0.34 13.98 5.53
N GLY A 30 -0.57 14.88 5.14
CA GLY A 30 -0.28 16.28 4.90
C GLY A 30 -0.19 17.14 6.17
N LEU A 31 0.06 18.44 6.00
CA LEU A 31 0.23 19.39 7.12
C LEU A 31 -0.96 19.39 8.10
N ARG A 32 -2.19 19.21 7.59
CA ARG A 32 -3.39 19.22 8.43
C ARG A 32 -3.43 18.05 9.40
N ASP A 33 -2.88 16.89 9.04
CA ASP A 33 -2.81 15.75 9.95
C ASP A 33 -1.87 16.05 11.13
N LEU A 34 -0.70 16.65 10.87
CA LEU A 34 0.21 17.11 11.93
C LEU A 34 -0.42 18.21 12.80
N GLN A 35 -1.09 19.19 12.19
CA GLN A 35 -1.77 20.27 12.91
C GLN A 35 -2.89 19.73 13.80
N THR A 36 -3.70 18.81 13.28
CA THR A 36 -4.79 18.19 14.04
C THR A 36 -4.24 17.42 15.23
N LEU A 37 -3.19 16.63 15.02
CA LEU A 37 -2.51 15.92 16.09
C LEU A 37 -1.95 16.88 17.14
N TYR A 38 -1.29 17.96 16.72
CA TYR A 38 -0.79 19.00 17.61
C TYR A 38 -1.90 19.64 18.45
N TRP A 39 -3.03 20.02 17.83
CA TRP A 39 -4.15 20.62 18.55
C TRP A 39 -4.81 19.66 19.54
N LEU A 40 -4.94 18.38 19.17
CA LEU A 40 -5.46 17.36 20.07
C LEU A 40 -4.52 17.17 21.27
N ALA A 41 -3.21 17.04 21.02
CA ALA A 41 -2.23 16.92 22.10
C ALA A 41 -2.24 18.13 23.03
N ARG A 42 -2.29 19.34 22.47
CA ARG A 42 -2.38 20.58 23.25
C ARG A 42 -3.64 20.65 24.09
N TYR A 43 -4.78 20.25 23.53
CA TYR A 43 -6.05 20.25 24.25
C TYR A 43 -6.06 19.24 25.42
N VAL A 44 -5.56 18.03 25.18
CA VAL A 44 -5.63 16.94 26.17
C VAL A 44 -4.53 17.05 27.23
N PHE A 45 -3.33 17.49 26.83
CA PHE A 45 -2.14 17.44 27.69
C PHE A 45 -1.56 18.82 28.03
N GLY A 46 -2.12 19.90 27.50
CA GLY A 46 -1.61 21.26 27.74
C GLY A 46 -0.26 21.54 27.08
N THR A 47 0.18 20.74 26.10
CA THR A 47 1.50 20.87 25.49
C THR A 47 1.57 21.97 24.43
N PHE A 48 2.74 22.60 24.30
CA PHE A 48 3.00 23.64 23.30
C PHE A 48 3.92 23.18 22.18
N ALA A 49 4.63 22.08 22.38
CA ALA A 49 5.43 21.38 21.38
C ALA A 49 5.26 19.86 21.46
N MET A 50 5.34 19.17 20.31
CA MET A 50 5.27 17.70 20.26
C MET A 50 6.41 17.01 21.04
N THR A 51 7.55 17.69 21.21
CA THR A 51 8.69 17.22 22.01
C THR A 51 8.38 17.13 23.50
N GLU A 52 7.37 17.85 23.99
CA GLU A 52 6.95 17.78 25.40
C GLU A 52 6.23 16.47 25.72
N LEU A 53 5.80 15.69 24.72
CA LEU A 53 5.17 14.38 24.90
C LEU A 53 6.19 13.23 24.98
N VAL A 54 7.49 13.56 25.07
CA VAL A 54 8.59 12.59 25.03
C VAL A 54 9.06 12.22 26.44
N GLY A 55 9.13 10.92 26.71
CA GLY A 55 9.70 10.38 27.96
C GLY A 55 8.65 10.15 29.05
N ALA A 56 8.95 9.24 30.00
CA ALA A 56 7.96 8.73 30.95
C ALA A 56 7.32 9.79 31.86
N GLY A 57 8.05 10.88 32.16
CA GLY A 57 7.55 12.02 32.95
C GLY A 57 6.75 13.06 32.15
N ALA A 58 6.61 12.88 30.83
CA ALA A 58 5.86 13.79 29.99
C ALA A 58 4.33 13.68 30.23
N PRO A 59 3.57 14.75 29.96
CA PRO A 59 2.12 14.69 29.86
C PRO A 59 1.67 13.54 28.95
N GLY A 60 0.74 12.71 29.44
CA GLY A 60 0.30 11.49 28.74
C GLY A 60 1.23 10.28 28.87
N GLY A 61 2.28 10.35 29.71
CA GLY A 61 3.14 9.19 30.03
C GLY A 61 4.17 8.84 28.96
N GLY A 62 4.63 9.80 28.17
CA GLY A 62 5.64 9.56 27.14
C GLY A 62 5.10 8.86 25.90
N ILE A 63 3.93 9.29 25.41
CA ILE A 63 3.27 8.70 24.23
C ILE A 63 4.21 8.71 23.02
N LEU A 64 5.08 9.71 22.90
CA LEU A 64 6.08 9.84 21.87
C LEU A 64 7.48 9.38 22.33
N SER A 65 8.20 8.70 21.45
CA SER A 65 9.64 8.55 21.58
C SER A 65 10.36 9.77 21.01
N ALA A 66 11.61 10.00 21.44
CA ALA A 66 12.43 11.07 20.90
C ALA A 66 12.64 10.97 19.38
N THR A 67 12.67 9.73 18.84
CA THR A 67 12.82 9.49 17.41
C THR A 67 11.56 9.87 16.64
N GLU A 68 10.37 9.50 17.13
CA GLU A 68 9.09 9.88 16.52
C GLU A 68 8.86 11.40 16.59
N ALA A 69 9.20 12.05 17.70
CA ALA A 69 9.09 13.51 17.82
C ALA A 69 10.02 14.24 16.83
N ARG A 70 11.26 13.78 16.67
CA ARG A 70 12.18 14.31 15.65
C ARG A 70 11.66 14.06 14.23
N ALA A 71 11.06 12.90 13.97
CA ALA A 71 10.46 12.60 12.67
C ALA A 71 9.30 13.54 12.34
N CYS A 72 8.42 13.83 13.32
CA CYS A 72 7.34 14.82 13.17
C CYS A 72 7.89 16.20 12.83
N LYS A 73 8.92 16.67 13.56
CA LYS A 73 9.53 17.97 13.31
C LYS A 73 10.10 18.06 11.90
N ARG A 74 10.89 17.06 11.47
CA ARG A 74 11.45 17.04 10.11
C ARG A 74 10.36 17.03 9.04
N ALA A 75 9.30 16.25 9.24
CA ALA A 75 8.17 16.22 8.31
C ALA A 75 7.44 17.57 8.25
N TRP A 76 7.23 18.21 9.40
CA TRP A 76 6.65 19.54 9.49
C TRP A 76 7.46 20.58 8.70
N ASP A 77 8.76 20.67 8.98
CA ASP A 77 9.66 21.63 8.32
C ASP A 77 9.72 21.38 6.80
N TYR A 78 9.79 20.11 6.40
CA TYR A 78 9.81 19.71 5.00
C TYR A 78 8.52 20.13 4.27
N LEU A 79 7.35 19.74 4.79
CA LEU A 79 6.07 20.02 4.15
C LEU A 79 5.79 21.53 4.06
N TRP A 80 6.20 22.30 5.07
CA TRP A 80 6.14 23.76 4.99
C TRP A 80 7.07 24.31 3.92
N THR A 81 8.30 23.80 3.81
CA THR A 81 9.24 24.24 2.77
C THR A 81 8.71 23.95 1.36
N VAL A 82 8.09 22.79 1.14
CA VAL A 82 7.38 22.46 -0.11
C VAL A 82 6.27 23.47 -0.36
N ARG A 83 5.42 23.73 0.65
CA ARG A 83 4.29 24.67 0.55
C ARG A 83 4.72 26.10 0.24
N PHE A 84 5.80 26.58 0.87
CA PHE A 84 6.34 27.91 0.58
C PHE A 84 6.83 28.03 -0.86
N ASN A 85 7.58 27.04 -1.36
CA ASN A 85 8.00 27.04 -2.76
C ASN A 85 6.79 26.96 -3.71
N LEU A 86 5.78 26.16 -3.36
CA LEU A 86 4.56 26.02 -4.16
C LEU A 86 3.82 27.35 -4.29
N HIS A 87 3.60 28.06 -3.17
CA HIS A 87 2.95 29.37 -3.16
C HIS A 87 3.77 30.43 -3.89
N TYR A 88 5.10 30.40 -3.69
CA TYR A 88 6.01 31.34 -4.34
C TYR A 88 6.01 31.19 -5.86
N VAL A 89 6.05 29.95 -6.36
CA VAL A 89 6.02 29.66 -7.81
C VAL A 89 4.64 29.92 -8.40
N ALA A 90 3.56 29.56 -7.70
CA ALA A 90 2.19 29.76 -8.19
C ALA A 90 1.72 31.22 -8.10
N GLY A 91 2.38 32.07 -7.31
CA GLY A 91 1.97 33.45 -7.05
C GLY A 91 0.64 33.60 -6.29
N ARG A 92 0.11 32.49 -5.77
CA ARG A 92 -1.17 32.41 -5.05
C ARG A 92 -1.15 31.26 -4.05
N ALA A 93 -2.19 31.18 -3.22
CA ALA A 93 -2.43 29.98 -2.43
C ALA A 93 -2.68 28.80 -3.37
N GLU A 94 -1.76 27.83 -3.34
CA GLU A 94 -1.82 26.56 -4.07
C GLU A 94 -1.43 25.45 -3.11
N GLU A 95 -2.18 24.36 -3.10
CA GLU A 95 -1.94 23.23 -2.17
C GLU A 95 -1.76 21.91 -2.91
N ARG A 96 -2.06 21.87 -4.21
CA ARG A 96 -1.86 20.69 -5.05
C ARG A 96 -0.49 20.78 -5.72
N LEU A 97 0.30 19.72 -5.55
CA LEU A 97 1.59 19.57 -6.22
C LEU A 97 1.37 18.88 -7.57
N THR A 98 0.95 19.65 -8.56
CA THR A 98 0.63 19.19 -9.92
C THR A 98 1.87 18.79 -10.71
N PHE A 99 1.71 17.95 -11.74
CA PHE A 99 2.82 17.42 -12.54
C PHE A 99 3.73 18.51 -13.13
N ASP A 100 3.17 19.64 -13.56
CA ASP A 100 3.93 20.78 -14.10
C ASP A 100 4.76 21.50 -13.03
N LEU A 101 4.28 21.53 -11.78
CA LEU A 101 4.97 22.17 -10.66
C LEU A 101 6.04 21.26 -10.04
N GLN A 102 5.88 19.93 -10.11
CA GLN A 102 6.80 18.98 -9.47
C GLN A 102 8.28 19.17 -9.88
N PRO A 103 8.65 19.27 -11.18
CA PRO A 103 10.04 19.51 -11.57
C PRO A 103 10.57 20.85 -11.08
N VAL A 104 9.74 21.90 -11.14
CA VAL A 104 10.13 23.27 -10.73
C VAL A 104 10.41 23.32 -9.23
N ILE A 105 9.51 22.77 -8.42
CA ILE A 105 9.67 22.73 -6.96
C ILE A 105 10.83 21.82 -6.57
N GLY A 106 10.97 20.65 -7.21
CA GLY A 106 12.10 19.75 -7.02
C GLY A 106 13.44 20.46 -7.26
N ALA A 107 13.57 21.16 -8.38
CA ALA A 107 14.79 21.91 -8.71
C ALA A 107 15.08 23.02 -7.68
N ARG A 108 14.06 23.81 -7.28
CA ARG A 108 14.21 24.86 -6.25
C ARG A 108 14.61 24.33 -4.88
N MET A 109 14.18 23.11 -4.55
CA MET A 109 14.56 22.41 -3.32
C MET A 109 15.91 21.68 -3.43
N GLY A 110 16.62 21.82 -4.55
CA GLY A 110 17.96 21.27 -4.75
C GLY A 110 17.99 19.80 -5.18
N TYR A 111 16.87 19.23 -5.62
CA TYR A 111 16.86 17.88 -6.17
C TYR A 111 17.39 17.88 -7.60
N THR A 112 18.62 17.38 -7.75
CA THR A 112 19.28 17.21 -9.03
C THR A 112 19.22 15.75 -9.49
N ARG A 113 19.51 15.51 -10.77
CA ARG A 113 19.69 14.15 -11.29
C ARG A 113 20.82 13.44 -10.52
N HIS A 114 20.60 12.18 -10.16
CA HIS A 114 21.63 11.35 -9.53
C HIS A 114 21.62 9.95 -10.14
N GLY A 115 22.68 9.62 -10.88
CA GLY A 115 22.74 8.40 -11.68
C GLY A 115 21.61 8.36 -12.72
N ARG A 116 20.80 7.30 -12.66
CA ARG A 116 19.66 7.09 -13.57
C ARG A 116 18.36 7.79 -13.15
N GLN A 117 18.23 8.23 -11.89
CA GLN A 117 16.99 8.83 -11.38
C GLN A 117 16.92 10.33 -11.66
N ASP A 118 15.77 10.78 -12.14
CA ASP A 118 15.51 12.20 -12.37
C ASP A 118 15.34 12.95 -11.04
N GLY A 119 15.71 14.24 -11.02
CA GLY A 119 15.57 15.10 -9.85
C GLY A 119 14.14 15.16 -9.35
N VAL A 120 13.16 15.22 -10.25
CA VAL A 120 11.73 15.23 -9.90
C VAL A 120 11.29 13.91 -9.24
N GLU A 121 11.71 12.77 -9.77
CA GLU A 121 11.39 11.46 -9.18
C GLU A 121 11.98 11.31 -7.78
N ARG A 122 13.22 11.80 -7.58
CA ARG A 122 13.87 11.82 -6.25
C ARG A 122 13.12 12.72 -5.28
N PHE A 123 12.70 13.91 -5.72
CA PHE A 123 11.90 14.84 -4.94
C PHE A 123 10.58 14.19 -4.49
N MET A 124 9.83 13.65 -5.45
CA MET A 124 8.54 13.02 -5.19
C MET A 124 8.68 11.78 -4.32
N ARG A 125 9.71 10.96 -4.54
CA ARG A 125 10.01 9.83 -3.66
C ARG A 125 10.28 10.28 -2.22
N HIS A 126 11.07 11.33 -2.01
CA HIS A 126 11.29 11.87 -0.67
C HIS A 126 9.99 12.41 -0.06
N TYR A 127 9.18 13.13 -0.85
CA TYR A 127 7.86 13.59 -0.43
C TYR A 127 7.00 12.42 0.08
N PHE A 128 6.85 11.33 -0.69
CA PHE A 128 6.07 10.16 -0.30
C PHE A 128 6.57 9.48 0.97
N LEU A 129 7.90 9.39 1.15
CA LEU A 129 8.49 8.86 2.37
C LEU A 129 8.17 9.73 3.59
N VAL A 130 8.11 11.06 3.43
CA VAL A 130 7.75 12.01 4.49
C VAL A 130 6.27 11.89 4.85
N VAL A 131 5.35 11.95 3.88
CA VAL A 131 3.91 11.89 4.18
C VAL A 131 3.49 10.52 4.73
N ARG A 132 4.15 9.43 4.33
CA ARG A 132 3.97 8.12 4.96
C ARG A 132 4.37 8.14 6.43
N GLU A 133 5.48 8.81 6.78
CA GLU A 133 5.90 8.92 8.17
C GLU A 133 4.89 9.72 9.00
N VAL A 134 4.31 10.78 8.44
CA VAL A 134 3.21 11.51 9.07
C VAL A 134 2.00 10.61 9.28
N ALA A 135 1.59 9.85 8.25
CA ALA A 135 0.46 8.92 8.34
C ALA A 135 0.66 7.88 9.45
N ARG A 136 1.85 7.28 9.54
CA ARG A 136 2.20 6.34 10.62
C ARG A 136 2.07 6.95 12.00
N VAL A 137 2.70 8.11 12.20
CA VAL A 137 2.75 8.73 13.51
C VAL A 137 1.35 9.19 13.95
N THR A 138 0.58 9.78 13.04
CA THR A 138 -0.79 10.23 13.32
C THR A 138 -1.73 9.05 13.57
N GLY A 139 -1.61 7.96 12.80
CA GLY A 139 -2.39 6.74 12.97
C GLY A 139 -2.15 6.03 14.31
N VAL A 140 -0.95 6.15 14.87
CA VAL A 140 -0.60 5.61 16.19
C VAL A 140 -0.98 6.56 17.33
N LEU A 141 -0.63 7.84 17.21
CA LEU A 141 -0.72 8.78 18.32
C LEU A 141 -2.12 9.31 18.55
N GLU A 142 -2.84 9.68 17.49
CA GLU A 142 -4.17 10.28 17.66
C GLU A 142 -5.11 9.38 18.47
N PRO A 143 -5.21 8.05 18.19
CA PRO A 143 -5.99 7.18 19.03
C PRO A 143 -5.53 7.14 20.50
N ALA A 144 -4.22 7.22 20.76
CA ALA A 144 -3.70 7.26 22.12
C ALA A 144 -4.07 8.56 22.85
N VAL A 145 -3.99 9.71 22.15
CA VAL A 145 -4.44 11.02 22.67
C VAL A 145 -5.93 11.00 22.96
N VAL A 146 -6.74 10.47 22.03
CA VAL A 146 -8.20 10.36 22.19
C VAL A 146 -8.56 9.45 23.35
N ARG A 147 -7.87 8.31 23.51
CA ARG A 147 -8.07 7.40 24.64
C ARG A 147 -7.75 8.07 25.98
N ALA A 148 -6.67 8.85 26.04
CA ALA A 148 -6.33 9.61 27.25
C ALA A 148 -7.41 10.65 27.60
N ALA A 149 -8.05 11.24 26.59
CA ALA A 149 -9.10 12.24 26.77
C ALA A 149 -10.46 11.65 27.17
N LEU A 150 -10.85 10.54 26.55
CA LEU A 150 -12.19 9.94 26.69
C LEU A 150 -12.25 8.85 27.77
N GLY A 151 -11.11 8.39 28.27
CA GLY A 151 -11.04 7.25 29.18
C GLY A 151 -11.25 5.91 28.48
N PRO A 152 -11.24 4.80 29.24
CA PRO A 152 -11.49 3.47 28.69
C PRO A 152 -12.94 3.33 28.21
N PRO A 153 -13.22 2.52 27.18
CA PRO A 153 -14.58 2.24 26.75
C PRO A 153 -15.36 1.53 27.86
N ALA A 154 -16.66 1.86 27.97
CA ALA A 154 -17.54 1.31 29.01
C ALA A 154 -17.72 -0.22 28.92
N ILE A 155 -17.63 -0.78 27.72
CA ILE A 155 -17.69 -2.23 27.47
C ILE A 155 -16.60 -2.56 26.45
N ALA A 156 -15.73 -3.50 26.79
CA ALA A 156 -14.72 -4.04 25.89
C ALA A 156 -14.86 -5.57 25.84
N PRO A 157 -14.84 -6.19 24.65
CA PRO A 157 -14.74 -7.63 24.54
C PRO A 157 -13.53 -8.15 25.31
N ALA A 158 -13.73 -9.20 26.10
CA ALA A 158 -12.66 -9.85 26.84
C ALA A 158 -11.78 -10.69 25.90
N THR A 159 -10.52 -10.86 26.29
CA THR A 159 -9.61 -11.74 25.55
C THR A 159 -9.96 -13.20 25.86
N ASP A 160 -10.17 -14.02 24.84
CA ASP A 160 -10.31 -15.47 24.99
C ASP A 160 -8.95 -16.21 25.03
N ALA A 161 -8.99 -17.45 25.51
CA ALA A 161 -7.80 -18.30 25.66
C ALA A 161 -7.04 -18.49 24.33
N ALA A 162 -7.75 -18.66 23.22
CA ALA A 162 -7.13 -18.89 21.92
C ALA A 162 -6.34 -17.65 21.42
N LEU A 163 -6.81 -16.42 21.70
CA LEU A 163 -6.01 -15.22 21.43
C LEU A 163 -4.75 -15.17 22.30
N LEU A 164 -4.89 -15.44 23.60
CA LEU A 164 -3.76 -15.42 24.53
C LEU A 164 -2.67 -16.41 24.13
N ASP A 165 -3.06 -17.65 23.81
CA ASP A 165 -2.15 -18.70 23.34
C ASP A 165 -1.46 -18.31 22.02
N GLY A 166 -2.19 -17.63 21.14
CA GLY A 166 -1.66 -17.03 19.90
C GLY A 166 -0.65 -15.89 20.14
N GLY A 167 -0.61 -15.31 21.34
CA GLY A 167 0.22 -14.16 21.69
C GLY A 167 -0.49 -12.82 21.50
N PHE A 168 -1.82 -12.82 21.55
CA PHE A 168 -2.66 -11.66 21.31
C PHE A 168 -3.63 -11.38 22.45
N VAL A 169 -3.99 -10.11 22.60
CA VAL A 169 -4.99 -9.63 23.55
C VAL A 169 -5.93 -8.64 22.87
N LEU A 170 -7.13 -8.48 23.42
CA LEU A 170 -8.04 -7.42 23.04
C LEU A 170 -7.88 -6.20 23.96
N ALA A 171 -7.74 -5.04 23.35
CA ALA A 171 -7.80 -3.74 23.99
C ALA A 171 -8.76 -2.85 23.18
N ASP A 172 -9.78 -2.29 23.84
CA ASP A 172 -10.78 -1.43 23.21
C ASP A 172 -11.46 -2.10 21.99
N GLY A 173 -11.70 -3.42 22.06
CA GLY A 173 -12.27 -4.22 20.97
C GLY A 173 -11.34 -4.42 19.76
N LYS A 174 -10.04 -4.17 19.93
CA LYS A 174 -9.01 -4.28 18.88
C LYS A 174 -7.90 -5.22 19.30
N VAL A 175 -7.32 -5.94 18.35
CA VAL A 175 -6.25 -6.90 18.62
C VAL A 175 -4.91 -6.20 18.83
N LEU A 176 -4.17 -6.65 19.84
CA LEU A 176 -2.86 -6.18 20.26
C LEU A 176 -1.96 -7.38 20.61
N PHE A 177 -0.65 -7.19 20.59
CA PHE A 177 0.32 -8.19 21.02
C PHE A 177 0.36 -8.30 22.55
N VAL A 178 0.53 -9.52 23.05
CA VAL A 178 0.97 -9.77 24.44
C VAL A 178 2.40 -9.23 24.62
N ALA A 179 2.69 -8.67 25.78
CA ALA A 179 4.04 -8.19 26.11
C ALA A 179 5.07 -9.32 26.02
N GLY A 180 6.19 -9.07 25.34
CA GLY A 180 7.24 -10.05 25.07
C GLY A 180 7.02 -10.87 23.79
N ARG A 181 5.86 -10.76 23.15
CA ARG A 181 5.53 -11.43 21.88
C ARG A 181 5.37 -10.44 20.71
N GLU A 182 5.77 -9.20 20.88
CA GLU A 182 5.74 -8.21 19.80
C GLU A 182 6.68 -8.61 18.66
N PRO A 183 6.49 -8.07 17.43
CA PRO A 183 7.37 -8.35 16.29
C PRO A 183 8.86 -8.06 16.51
N MET A 184 9.20 -7.23 17.50
CA MET A 184 10.59 -6.99 17.89
C MET A 184 11.21 -8.19 18.63
N ALA A 185 10.42 -9.04 19.26
CA ALA A 185 10.84 -10.29 19.90
C ALA A 185 10.57 -11.50 19.00
N GLU A 186 9.39 -11.56 18.37
CA GLU A 186 8.96 -12.64 17.49
C GLU A 186 8.50 -12.09 16.12
N PRO A 187 9.36 -12.00 15.10
CA PRO A 187 9.04 -11.29 13.86
C PRO A 187 7.82 -11.83 13.12
N ILE A 188 7.57 -13.15 13.20
CA ILE A 188 6.43 -13.83 12.56
C ILE A 188 5.09 -13.32 13.07
N GLN A 189 5.05 -12.74 14.28
CA GLN A 189 3.83 -12.18 14.87
C GLN A 189 3.27 -11.02 14.05
N LEU A 190 4.11 -10.37 13.25
CA LEU A 190 3.69 -9.32 12.32
C LEU A 190 2.70 -9.84 11.26
N LEU A 191 2.88 -11.07 10.77
CA LEU A 191 1.95 -11.70 9.82
C LEU A 191 0.76 -12.33 10.56
N ARG A 192 1.03 -13.03 11.69
CA ARG A 192 -0.01 -13.70 12.47
C ARG A 192 -1.09 -12.76 13.00
N ILE A 193 -0.72 -11.54 13.42
CA ILE A 193 -1.74 -10.59 13.89
C ILE A 193 -2.70 -10.17 12.78
N LEU A 194 -2.23 -10.11 11.53
CA LEU A 194 -3.07 -9.80 10.37
C LEU A 194 -4.01 -10.95 10.07
N GLN A 195 -3.52 -12.19 10.15
CA GLN A 195 -4.34 -13.39 10.00
C GLN A 195 -5.45 -13.42 11.07
N VAL A 196 -5.09 -13.22 12.34
CA VAL A 196 -6.05 -13.14 13.44
C VAL A 196 -7.06 -12.00 13.25
N ALA A 197 -6.60 -10.84 12.77
CA ALA A 197 -7.49 -9.72 12.48
C ALA A 197 -8.48 -10.05 11.36
N ARG A 198 -8.04 -10.72 10.29
CA ARG A 198 -8.86 -11.19 9.18
C ARG A 198 -9.90 -12.20 9.65
N ASP A 199 -9.44 -13.30 10.22
CA ASP A 199 -10.26 -14.47 10.52
C ASP A 199 -11.34 -14.16 11.58
N ARG A 200 -11.04 -13.23 12.49
CA ARG A 200 -11.98 -12.79 13.53
C ARG A 200 -12.70 -11.49 13.22
N GLY A 201 -12.43 -10.88 12.07
CA GLY A 201 -13.00 -9.59 11.69
C GLY A 201 -12.67 -8.43 12.65
N LEU A 202 -11.49 -8.47 13.27
CA LEU A 202 -11.03 -7.50 14.26
C LEU A 202 -10.21 -6.37 13.61
N LYS A 203 -10.22 -5.20 14.24
CA LYS A 203 -9.32 -4.11 13.87
C LYS A 203 -8.03 -4.18 14.68
N LEU A 204 -6.92 -3.74 14.08
CA LEU A 204 -5.64 -3.63 14.79
C LEU A 204 -5.68 -2.47 15.79
N HIS A 205 -5.16 -2.71 16.99
CA HIS A 205 -4.97 -1.66 17.97
C HIS A 205 -3.81 -0.73 17.51
N PRO A 206 -3.88 0.60 17.74
CA PRO A 206 -2.82 1.55 17.38
C PRO A 206 -1.43 1.18 17.94
N LEU A 207 -1.38 0.61 19.15
CA LEU A 207 -0.13 0.09 19.73
C LEU A 207 0.41 -1.14 18.99
N ALA A 208 -0.46 -1.94 18.36
CA ALA A 208 -0.06 -3.05 17.52
C ALA A 208 0.62 -2.51 16.25
N LEU A 209 0.02 -1.52 15.58
CA LEU A 209 0.63 -0.83 14.44
C LEU A 209 2.00 -0.21 14.82
N ARG A 210 2.10 0.41 16.00
CA ARG A 210 3.38 0.93 16.52
C ARG A 210 4.42 -0.18 16.70
N ALA A 211 4.03 -1.31 17.28
CA ALA A 211 4.90 -2.47 17.45
C ALA A 211 5.35 -3.05 16.11
N MET A 212 4.46 -3.11 15.11
CA MET A 212 4.79 -3.51 13.75
C MET A 212 5.79 -2.55 13.09
N ILE A 213 5.60 -1.22 13.20
CA ILE A 213 6.55 -0.23 12.67
C ILE A 213 7.94 -0.41 13.29
N ARG A 214 8.03 -0.62 14.60
CA ARG A 214 9.30 -0.86 15.29
C ARG A 214 9.95 -2.19 14.86
N GLY A 215 9.17 -3.25 14.78
CA GLY A 215 9.63 -4.59 14.41
C GLY A 215 9.82 -4.80 12.89
N ALA A 216 9.40 -3.87 12.03
CA ALA A 216 9.40 -4.03 10.58
C ALA A 216 10.75 -4.44 9.99
N ARG A 217 11.88 -4.04 10.60
CA ARG A 217 13.21 -4.45 10.13
C ARG A 217 13.47 -5.95 10.29
N ARG A 218 12.91 -6.58 11.32
CA ARG A 218 13.10 -7.99 11.62
C ARG A 218 12.36 -8.93 10.67
N THR A 219 11.42 -8.43 9.85
CA THR A 219 10.80 -9.26 8.80
C THR A 219 11.79 -9.70 7.73
N ALA A 220 12.97 -9.08 7.65
CA ALA A 220 14.08 -9.57 6.83
C ALA A 220 14.57 -10.97 7.25
N GLU A 221 14.38 -11.35 8.52
CA GLU A 221 14.73 -12.67 9.06
C GLU A 221 13.76 -13.76 8.58
N LEU A 222 12.54 -13.36 8.15
CA LEU A 222 11.47 -14.29 7.76
C LEU A 222 11.52 -14.72 6.29
N ARG A 223 12.44 -14.17 5.49
CA ARG A 223 12.44 -14.37 4.02
C ARG A 223 12.60 -15.83 3.59
N ALA A 224 13.29 -16.62 4.39
CA ALA A 224 13.50 -18.04 4.16
C ALA A 224 12.67 -18.93 5.09
N ASP A 225 11.75 -18.35 5.88
CA ASP A 225 10.87 -19.12 6.76
C ASP A 225 9.63 -19.58 5.96
N PRO A 226 9.46 -20.89 5.68
CA PRO A 226 8.32 -21.39 4.91
C PRO A 226 6.98 -21.10 5.58
N ARG A 227 6.95 -20.96 6.93
CA ARG A 227 5.72 -20.58 7.65
C ARG A 227 5.35 -19.14 7.37
N ALA A 228 6.33 -18.25 7.25
CA ALA A 228 6.09 -16.86 6.91
C ALA A 228 5.62 -16.72 5.45
N ALA A 229 6.22 -17.49 4.54
CA ALA A 229 5.77 -17.57 3.15
C ALA A 229 4.31 -18.02 3.04
N ALA A 230 3.96 -19.12 3.73
CA ALA A 230 2.59 -19.61 3.78
C ALA A 230 1.61 -18.58 4.35
N LEU A 231 1.96 -17.92 5.48
CA LEU A 231 1.13 -16.87 6.07
C LEU A 231 0.98 -15.65 5.16
N PHE A 232 2.05 -15.22 4.48
CA PHE A 232 1.99 -14.09 3.57
C PHE A 232 1.09 -14.41 2.36
N LEU A 233 1.23 -15.61 1.80
CA LEU A 233 0.45 -16.02 0.65
C LEU A 233 -1.03 -16.25 1.01
N ASP A 234 -1.30 -16.79 2.19
CA ASP A 234 -2.65 -16.86 2.77
C ASP A 234 -3.25 -15.46 2.94
N LEU A 235 -2.51 -14.49 3.49
CA LEU A 235 -2.98 -13.11 3.61
C LEU A 235 -3.21 -12.43 2.25
N LEU A 236 -2.38 -12.73 1.25
CA LEU A 236 -2.48 -12.16 -0.08
C LEU A 236 -3.71 -12.69 -0.84
N CYS A 237 -3.86 -14.02 -0.86
CA CYS A 237 -4.87 -14.70 -1.67
C CYS A 237 -6.19 -14.87 -0.90
N GLY A 238 -6.12 -15.21 0.39
CA GLY A 238 -7.23 -15.78 1.14
C GLY A 238 -7.60 -17.19 0.66
N ASP A 239 -8.27 -17.96 1.50
CA ASP A 239 -9.08 -19.09 1.03
C ASP A 239 -10.44 -18.53 0.54
N GLY A 240 -11.11 -19.21 -0.38
CA GLY A 240 -12.33 -18.71 -1.05
C GLY A 240 -13.52 -18.40 -0.11
N GLU A 241 -13.42 -18.74 1.18
CA GLU A 241 -14.42 -18.50 2.22
C GLU A 241 -14.05 -17.32 3.14
N ALA A 242 -12.76 -17.06 3.36
CA ALA A 242 -12.28 -15.91 4.08
C ALA A 242 -12.54 -14.61 3.31
N ARG A 243 -12.64 -13.50 4.05
CA ARG A 243 -12.72 -12.16 3.47
C ARG A 243 -11.52 -11.97 2.54
N GLN A 244 -11.76 -11.89 1.24
CA GLN A 244 -10.72 -11.64 0.23
C GLN A 244 -10.22 -10.19 0.38
N ASP A 245 -9.30 -9.93 1.29
CA ASP A 245 -8.88 -8.58 1.68
C ASP A 245 -7.34 -8.41 1.59
N GLY A 246 -6.70 -9.13 0.66
CA GLY A 246 -5.26 -9.05 0.43
C GLY A 246 -4.74 -7.63 0.24
N ALA A 247 -5.49 -6.76 -0.46
CA ALA A 247 -5.14 -5.35 -0.60
C ALA A 247 -5.06 -4.60 0.74
N GLN A 248 -5.96 -4.90 1.69
CA GLN A 248 -5.95 -4.29 3.02
C GLN A 248 -4.69 -4.69 3.80
N TRP A 249 -4.32 -5.96 3.79
CA TRP A 249 -3.14 -6.44 4.51
C TRP A 249 -1.84 -5.97 3.87
N LEU A 250 -1.76 -5.97 2.53
CA LEU A 250 -0.64 -5.36 1.81
C LEU A 250 -0.50 -3.87 2.12
N ALA A 251 -1.61 -3.12 2.19
CA ALA A 251 -1.59 -1.72 2.57
C ALA A 251 -1.02 -1.52 3.98
N ILE A 252 -1.41 -2.34 4.96
CA ILE A 252 -0.87 -2.28 6.33
C ILE A 252 0.63 -2.65 6.34
N LEU A 253 1.04 -3.71 5.64
CA LEU A 253 2.45 -4.11 5.54
C LEU A 253 3.31 -3.06 4.84
N ASN A 254 2.80 -2.42 3.79
CA ASN A 254 3.47 -1.35 3.07
C ASN A 254 3.56 -0.08 3.91
N GLU A 255 2.44 0.31 4.53
CA GLU A 255 2.38 1.49 5.40
C GLU A 255 3.32 1.30 6.59
N THR A 256 3.38 0.14 7.26
CA THR A 256 4.35 -0.13 8.36
C THR A 256 5.80 -0.26 7.87
N GLY A 257 6.01 -0.49 6.57
CA GLY A 257 7.32 -0.71 5.95
C GLY A 257 7.87 -2.13 6.12
N ALA A 258 7.07 -3.02 6.70
CA ALA A 258 7.38 -4.43 6.86
C ALA A 258 7.46 -5.15 5.49
N LEU A 259 6.61 -4.76 4.53
CA LEU A 259 6.57 -5.37 3.20
C LEU A 259 7.90 -5.22 2.46
N GLY A 260 8.45 -4.00 2.37
CA GLY A 260 9.75 -3.77 1.74
C GLY A 260 10.95 -4.35 2.50
N ARG A 261 10.77 -4.83 3.73
CA ARG A 261 11.80 -5.56 4.48
C ARG A 261 11.70 -7.06 4.26
N TYR A 262 10.47 -7.57 4.11
CA TYR A 262 10.18 -8.94 3.75
C TYR A 262 10.50 -9.22 2.27
N LEU A 263 9.99 -8.40 1.34
CA LEU A 263 10.28 -8.46 -0.10
C LEU A 263 11.19 -7.29 -0.51
N PRO A 264 12.51 -7.50 -0.69
CA PRO A 264 13.46 -6.42 -0.99
C PRO A 264 13.16 -5.67 -2.29
N ASP A 265 12.67 -6.37 -3.32
CA ASP A 265 12.31 -5.81 -4.61
C ASP A 265 11.13 -4.83 -4.49
N TRP A 266 10.17 -5.13 -3.62
CA TRP A 266 9.08 -4.20 -3.27
C TRP A 266 9.60 -2.87 -2.74
N ARG A 267 10.64 -2.90 -1.89
CA ARG A 267 11.21 -1.67 -1.31
C ARG A 267 11.66 -0.66 -2.37
N ARG A 268 12.05 -1.13 -3.55
CA ARG A 268 12.55 -0.28 -4.64
C ARG A 268 11.42 0.54 -5.25
N ILE A 269 10.22 -0.03 -5.38
CA ILE A 269 9.03 0.61 -5.93
C ILE A 269 8.25 1.46 -4.92
N VAL A 270 8.51 1.32 -3.61
CA VAL A 270 7.84 2.15 -2.60
C VAL A 270 8.10 3.64 -2.79
N GLY A 271 7.03 4.39 -3.00
CA GLY A 271 7.08 5.82 -3.27
C GLY A 271 7.65 6.16 -4.65
N GLN A 272 7.71 5.19 -5.56
CA GLN A 272 8.14 5.40 -6.93
C GLN A 272 6.95 5.88 -7.76
N MET A 273 7.04 7.09 -8.30
CA MET A 273 6.08 7.59 -9.27
C MET A 273 6.41 7.10 -10.67
N GLN A 274 5.40 7.03 -11.53
CA GLN A 274 5.57 6.98 -12.98
C GLN A 274 5.22 8.37 -13.51
N PHE A 275 6.13 8.98 -14.28
CA PHE A 275 5.91 10.32 -14.84
C PHE A 275 5.07 10.23 -16.12
N ASP A 276 3.86 9.70 -16.00
CA ASP A 276 2.87 9.67 -17.07
C ASP A 276 1.52 10.22 -16.57
N SER A 277 0.70 10.69 -17.52
CA SER A 277 -0.56 11.37 -17.27
C SER A 277 -1.68 10.47 -16.73
N TYR A 278 -1.48 9.15 -16.68
CA TYR A 278 -2.55 8.21 -16.37
C TYR A 278 -2.48 7.72 -14.92
N HIS A 279 -1.28 7.50 -14.38
CA HIS A 279 -1.11 6.99 -13.02
C HIS A 279 -1.36 8.07 -11.97
N VAL A 280 -2.40 7.85 -11.14
CA VAL A 280 -2.67 8.72 -9.99
C VAL A 280 -2.02 8.22 -8.70
N TYR A 281 -1.42 7.03 -8.70
CA TYR A 281 -0.77 6.39 -7.55
C TYR A 281 0.71 6.07 -7.83
N THR A 282 1.53 6.01 -6.78
CA THR A 282 2.86 5.40 -6.88
C THR A 282 2.76 3.91 -7.21
N VAL A 283 3.81 3.33 -7.79
CA VAL A 283 3.84 1.93 -8.26
C VAL A 283 3.39 0.95 -7.17
N ASP A 284 3.89 1.10 -5.94
CA ASP A 284 3.48 0.23 -4.83
C ASP A 284 1.99 0.32 -4.48
N MET A 285 1.41 1.51 -4.54
CA MET A 285 -0.02 1.70 -4.26
C MET A 285 -0.90 1.31 -5.43
N HIS A 286 -0.45 1.52 -6.67
CA HIS A 286 -1.09 0.99 -7.87
C HIS A 286 -1.22 -0.53 -7.77
N THR A 287 -0.14 -1.24 -7.44
CA THR A 287 -0.18 -2.70 -7.26
C THR A 287 -1.15 -3.12 -6.15
N ILE A 288 -1.14 -2.44 -5.00
CA ILE A 288 -2.10 -2.72 -3.91
C ILE A 288 -3.55 -2.50 -4.36
N HIS A 289 -3.80 -1.44 -5.13
CA HIS A 289 -5.12 -1.15 -5.68
C HIS A 289 -5.54 -2.20 -6.71
N ALA A 290 -4.63 -2.69 -7.55
CA ALA A 290 -4.92 -3.76 -8.50
C ALA A 290 -5.32 -5.06 -7.81
N ILE A 291 -4.63 -5.43 -6.73
CA ILE A 291 -5.07 -6.56 -5.87
C ILE A 291 -6.46 -6.29 -5.29
N GLY A 292 -6.77 -5.04 -4.92
CA GLY A 292 -8.10 -4.65 -4.44
C GLY A 292 -9.20 -4.79 -5.50
N VAL A 293 -8.88 -4.48 -6.76
CA VAL A 293 -9.77 -4.72 -7.89
C VAL A 293 -9.99 -6.23 -8.08
N LEU A 294 -8.93 -7.04 -8.08
CA LEU A 294 -9.04 -8.50 -8.15
C LEU A 294 -9.92 -9.06 -7.02
N ASN A 295 -9.72 -8.60 -5.79
CA ASN A 295 -10.56 -8.96 -4.66
C ASN A 295 -12.05 -8.60 -4.90
N ALA A 296 -12.35 -7.44 -5.47
CA ALA A 296 -13.71 -7.02 -5.77
C ALA A 296 -14.34 -7.80 -6.95
N ILE A 297 -13.54 -8.19 -7.95
CA ILE A 297 -13.96 -9.05 -9.06
C ILE A 297 -14.39 -10.41 -8.51
N GLU A 298 -13.58 -11.04 -7.66
CA GLU A 298 -13.87 -12.35 -7.08
C GLU A 298 -15.05 -12.34 -6.09
N ARG A 299 -15.31 -11.22 -5.42
CA ARG A 299 -16.53 -11.03 -4.61
C ARG A 299 -17.78 -10.71 -5.44
N GLY A 300 -17.65 -10.58 -6.76
CA GLY A 300 -18.77 -10.24 -7.65
C GLY A 300 -19.23 -8.77 -7.56
N GLU A 301 -18.53 -7.92 -6.81
CA GLU A 301 -18.88 -6.50 -6.62
C GLU A 301 -18.76 -5.68 -7.92
N LEU A 302 -18.01 -6.19 -8.90
CA LEU A 302 -17.80 -5.54 -10.19
C LEU A 302 -18.50 -6.23 -11.36
N SER A 303 -19.44 -7.15 -11.11
CA SER A 303 -20.08 -7.98 -12.15
C SER A 303 -20.77 -7.15 -13.23
N GLU A 304 -21.36 -6.01 -12.88
CA GLU A 304 -21.99 -5.11 -13.87
C GLU A 304 -20.95 -4.32 -14.69
N ILE A 305 -19.74 -4.14 -14.16
CA ILE A 305 -18.74 -3.23 -14.76
C ILE A 305 -17.64 -3.97 -15.52
N VAL A 306 -17.35 -5.21 -15.16
CA VAL A 306 -16.43 -6.15 -15.85
C VAL A 306 -17.03 -7.56 -15.90
N PRO A 307 -18.16 -7.74 -16.61
CA PRO A 307 -18.90 -8.99 -16.59
C PRO A 307 -18.08 -10.20 -17.05
N VAL A 308 -17.21 -10.02 -18.05
CA VAL A 308 -16.35 -11.11 -18.57
C VAL A 308 -15.33 -11.55 -17.52
N ALA A 309 -14.58 -10.62 -16.93
CA ALA A 309 -13.58 -10.96 -15.91
C ALA A 309 -14.23 -11.54 -14.64
N SER A 310 -15.36 -10.98 -14.20
CA SER A 310 -16.12 -11.52 -13.06
C SER A 310 -16.66 -12.92 -13.33
N GLY A 311 -17.19 -13.18 -14.52
CA GLY A 311 -17.63 -14.52 -14.92
C GLY A 311 -16.48 -15.53 -14.96
N LEU A 312 -15.29 -15.12 -15.38
CA LEU A 312 -14.12 -15.99 -15.48
C LEU A 312 -13.37 -16.21 -14.17
N ALA A 313 -13.48 -15.30 -13.19
CA ALA A 313 -12.73 -15.37 -11.94
C ALA A 313 -12.95 -16.69 -11.18
N HIS A 314 -14.17 -17.24 -11.22
CA HIS A 314 -14.52 -18.52 -10.59
C HIS A 314 -14.08 -19.76 -11.40
N HIS A 315 -13.52 -19.58 -12.59
CA HIS A 315 -13.07 -20.65 -13.48
C HIS A 315 -11.53 -20.75 -13.57
N VAL A 316 -10.81 -19.91 -12.83
CA VAL A 316 -9.34 -19.91 -12.77
C VAL A 316 -8.85 -21.06 -11.89
N GLN A 317 -7.88 -21.82 -12.39
CA GLN A 317 -7.23 -22.91 -11.65
C GLN A 317 -6.00 -22.37 -10.89
N SER A 318 -5.18 -21.55 -11.55
CA SER A 318 -3.91 -21.04 -10.98
C SER A 318 -4.11 -19.74 -10.19
N ARG A 319 -5.06 -19.72 -9.25
CA ARG A 319 -5.44 -18.50 -8.50
C ARG A 319 -4.27 -17.87 -7.74
N ARG A 320 -3.42 -18.69 -7.08
CA ARG A 320 -2.22 -18.20 -6.38
C ARG A 320 -1.25 -17.50 -7.34
N ALA A 321 -1.06 -18.08 -8.53
CA ALA A 321 -0.22 -17.49 -9.57
C ALA A 321 -0.77 -16.13 -10.05
N LEU A 322 -2.09 -15.99 -10.21
CA LEU A 322 -2.70 -14.70 -10.58
C LEU A 322 -2.37 -13.59 -9.56
N TYR A 323 -2.55 -13.89 -8.27
CA TYR A 323 -2.28 -12.93 -7.19
C TYR A 323 -0.81 -12.54 -7.11
N VAL A 324 0.09 -13.51 -7.21
CA VAL A 324 1.54 -13.23 -7.17
C VAL A 324 2.00 -12.52 -8.44
N ALA A 325 1.47 -12.86 -9.61
CA ALA A 325 1.74 -12.14 -10.85
C ALA A 325 1.29 -10.69 -10.75
N LEU A 326 0.09 -10.44 -10.21
CA LEU A 326 -0.39 -9.07 -10.01
C LEU A 326 0.41 -8.32 -8.94
N LEU A 327 0.92 -8.99 -7.91
CA LEU A 327 1.87 -8.40 -6.95
C LEU A 327 3.20 -8.00 -7.61
N LEU A 328 3.62 -8.71 -8.66
CA LEU A 328 4.95 -8.57 -9.27
C LEU A 328 4.96 -7.85 -10.64
N HIS A 329 3.82 -7.62 -11.29
CA HIS A 329 3.75 -7.12 -12.68
C HIS A 329 4.62 -5.88 -12.95
N ASP A 330 4.68 -4.97 -11.98
CA ASP A 330 5.43 -3.71 -12.07
C ASP A 330 6.65 -3.64 -11.13
N ILE A 331 7.04 -4.75 -10.50
CA ILE A 331 8.07 -4.78 -9.42
C ILE A 331 9.46 -4.32 -9.89
N ALA A 332 9.70 -4.36 -11.20
CA ALA A 332 10.97 -4.00 -11.82
C ALA A 332 10.98 -2.57 -12.42
N LYS A 333 9.90 -1.79 -12.31
CA LYS A 333 9.87 -0.42 -12.81
C LYS A 333 11.04 0.41 -12.23
N GLY A 334 11.70 1.18 -13.08
CA GLY A 334 12.85 2.01 -12.72
C GLY A 334 14.20 1.28 -12.56
N ARG A 335 14.30 0.00 -12.96
CA ARG A 335 15.59 -0.72 -13.05
C ARG A 335 16.38 -0.42 -14.32
N GLY A 336 15.72 0.14 -15.34
CA GLY A 336 16.26 0.33 -16.69
C GLY A 336 16.22 -0.97 -17.50
N GLY A 337 15.90 -0.88 -18.78
CA GLY A 337 15.49 -2.04 -19.58
C GLY A 337 13.97 -2.25 -19.54
N ASP A 338 13.50 -3.36 -20.12
CA ASP A 338 12.09 -3.75 -20.08
C ASP A 338 11.73 -4.28 -18.69
N HIS A 339 10.78 -3.64 -18.01
CA HIS A 339 10.39 -4.04 -16.66
C HIS A 339 9.64 -5.37 -16.65
N SER A 340 9.00 -5.76 -17.75
CA SER A 340 8.27 -7.02 -17.87
C SER A 340 9.25 -8.19 -17.90
N GLU A 341 10.32 -8.09 -18.70
CA GLU A 341 11.38 -9.11 -18.76
C GLU A 341 12.09 -9.26 -17.41
N ILE A 342 12.54 -8.15 -16.82
CA ILE A 342 13.23 -8.17 -15.51
C ILE A 342 12.27 -8.66 -14.41
N GLY A 343 10.99 -8.30 -14.48
CA GLY A 343 9.95 -8.76 -13.56
C GLY A 343 9.75 -10.27 -13.63
N ALA A 344 9.73 -10.83 -14.85
CA ALA A 344 9.59 -12.27 -15.10
C ALA A 344 10.80 -13.05 -14.53
N GLU A 345 12.02 -12.56 -14.74
CA GLU A 345 13.22 -13.16 -14.14
C GLU A 345 13.16 -13.15 -12.60
N LEU A 346 12.69 -12.05 -12.01
CA LEU A 346 12.51 -11.95 -10.56
C LEU A 346 11.44 -12.92 -10.05
N ALA A 347 10.37 -13.13 -10.80
CA ALA A 347 9.30 -14.07 -10.44
C ALA A 347 9.83 -15.50 -10.28
N LEU A 348 10.78 -15.93 -11.11
CA LEU A 348 11.43 -17.25 -10.99
C LEU A 348 12.20 -17.44 -9.67
N THR A 349 12.62 -16.34 -9.04
CA THR A 349 13.28 -16.38 -7.72
C THR A 349 12.29 -16.19 -6.58
N ILE A 350 11.33 -15.26 -6.74
CA ILE A 350 10.37 -14.89 -5.70
C ILE A 350 9.30 -15.97 -5.51
N GLY A 351 8.83 -16.61 -6.58
CA GLY A 351 7.79 -17.64 -6.55
C GLY A 351 8.12 -18.77 -5.57
N PRO A 352 9.26 -19.47 -5.73
CA PRO A 352 9.67 -20.53 -4.82
C PRO A 352 9.87 -20.04 -3.38
N ALA A 353 10.39 -18.82 -3.20
CA ALA A 353 10.56 -18.22 -1.87
C ALA A 353 9.22 -17.91 -1.16
N LEU A 354 8.15 -17.70 -1.93
CA LEU A 354 6.78 -17.58 -1.44
C LEU A 354 6.05 -18.94 -1.32
N GLY A 355 6.73 -20.05 -1.62
CA GLY A 355 6.17 -21.40 -1.54
C GLY A 355 5.30 -21.78 -2.75
N LEU A 356 5.50 -21.15 -3.89
CA LEU A 356 4.90 -21.60 -5.16
C LEU A 356 5.64 -22.84 -5.67
N ASP A 357 4.89 -23.75 -6.30
CA ASP A 357 5.49 -24.87 -7.02
C ASP A 357 6.09 -24.42 -8.38
N PRO A 358 6.78 -25.31 -9.12
CA PRO A 358 7.38 -24.94 -10.40
C PRO A 358 6.38 -24.49 -11.47
N GLU A 359 5.17 -25.05 -11.50
CA GLU A 359 4.13 -24.71 -12.47
C GLU A 359 3.55 -23.32 -12.17
N GLU A 360 3.20 -23.08 -10.90
CA GLU A 360 2.76 -21.77 -10.42
C GLU A 360 3.84 -20.70 -10.68
N THR A 361 5.11 -21.03 -10.44
CA THR A 361 6.24 -20.11 -10.63
C THR A 361 6.43 -19.74 -12.11
N GLU A 362 6.34 -20.72 -13.01
CA GLU A 362 6.39 -20.48 -14.46
C GLU A 362 5.22 -19.61 -14.90
N MET A 363 4.01 -19.92 -14.43
CA MET A 363 2.80 -19.15 -14.75
C MET A 363 2.92 -17.70 -14.28
N VAL A 364 3.45 -17.44 -13.07
CA VAL A 364 3.71 -16.08 -12.58
C VAL A 364 4.71 -15.36 -13.51
N SER A 365 5.83 -16.01 -13.84
CA SER A 365 6.84 -15.44 -14.72
C SER A 365 6.25 -15.06 -16.08
N TRP A 366 5.49 -15.97 -16.69
CA TRP A 366 4.82 -15.75 -17.97
C TRP A 366 3.81 -14.59 -17.90
N LEU A 367 2.98 -14.54 -16.86
CA LEU A 367 2.01 -13.47 -16.67
C LEU A 367 2.68 -12.10 -16.47
N VAL A 368 3.77 -12.04 -15.71
CA VAL A 368 4.55 -10.81 -15.53
C VAL A 368 5.23 -10.40 -16.83
N LEU A 369 5.76 -11.33 -17.61
CA LEU A 369 6.36 -11.03 -18.91
C LEU A 369 5.34 -10.42 -19.88
N HIS A 370 4.12 -10.95 -19.89
CA HIS A 370 3.09 -10.60 -20.87
C HIS A 370 1.99 -9.69 -20.33
N HIS A 371 2.13 -9.08 -19.15
CA HIS A 371 1.06 -8.30 -18.51
C HIS A 371 0.50 -7.13 -19.36
N LEU A 372 1.28 -6.63 -20.31
CA LEU A 372 0.85 -5.58 -21.25
C LEU A 372 0.30 -6.11 -22.58
N LEU A 373 0.39 -7.41 -22.85
CA LEU A 373 0.09 -7.99 -24.16
C LEU A 373 -1.36 -7.72 -24.59
N LEU A 374 -2.33 -8.00 -23.72
CA LEU A 374 -3.75 -7.79 -24.04
C LEU A 374 -4.09 -6.31 -24.20
N SER A 375 -3.61 -5.45 -23.29
CA SER A 375 -3.90 -4.01 -23.36
C SER A 375 -3.27 -3.35 -24.59
N GLN A 376 -2.04 -3.72 -24.94
CA GLN A 376 -1.37 -3.23 -26.15
C GLN A 376 -2.08 -3.72 -27.42
N THR A 377 -2.48 -4.99 -27.46
CA THR A 377 -3.20 -5.57 -28.60
C THR A 377 -4.55 -4.90 -28.78
N ALA A 378 -5.36 -4.83 -27.72
CA ALA A 378 -6.70 -4.24 -27.73
C ALA A 378 -6.69 -2.76 -28.13
N PHE A 379 -5.69 -1.98 -27.71
CA PHE A 379 -5.67 -0.52 -27.95
C PHE A 379 -4.88 -0.08 -29.17
N SER A 380 -4.11 -0.97 -29.79
CA SER A 380 -3.18 -0.59 -30.88
C SER A 380 -3.34 -1.41 -32.16
N ARG A 381 -4.17 -2.46 -32.17
CA ARG A 381 -4.40 -3.34 -33.33
C ARG A 381 -5.87 -3.47 -33.64
N ASP A 382 -6.17 -3.93 -34.86
CA ASP A 382 -7.50 -4.37 -35.23
C ASP A 382 -7.77 -5.74 -34.63
N ILE A 383 -8.78 -5.81 -33.76
CA ILE A 383 -9.17 -7.04 -33.04
C ILE A 383 -10.06 -7.96 -33.89
N ASP A 384 -10.59 -7.45 -35.01
CA ASP A 384 -11.36 -8.23 -35.97
C ASP A 384 -10.45 -8.89 -37.04
N ASP A 385 -9.17 -8.50 -37.11
CA ASP A 385 -8.18 -9.13 -38.00
C ASP A 385 -7.82 -10.54 -37.51
N PRO A 386 -8.10 -11.60 -38.30
CA PRO A 386 -7.72 -12.97 -37.95
C PRO A 386 -6.24 -13.14 -37.63
N LYS A 387 -5.36 -12.34 -38.25
CA LYS A 387 -3.93 -12.39 -37.96
C LYS A 387 -3.63 -11.91 -36.54
N THR A 388 -4.24 -10.83 -36.07
CA THR A 388 -4.09 -10.35 -34.69
C THR A 388 -4.49 -11.44 -33.69
N ILE A 389 -5.60 -12.13 -33.97
CA ILE A 389 -6.12 -13.21 -33.12
C ILE A 389 -5.15 -14.40 -33.09
N LEU A 390 -4.63 -14.81 -34.26
CA LEU A 390 -3.67 -15.90 -34.36
C LEU A 390 -2.35 -15.55 -33.67
N ASP A 391 -1.79 -14.36 -33.90
CA ASP A 391 -0.57 -13.89 -33.26
C ASP A 391 -0.72 -13.89 -31.72
N LEU A 392 -1.88 -13.49 -31.19
CA LEU A 392 -2.17 -13.52 -29.76
C LEU A 392 -2.29 -14.96 -29.25
N ALA A 393 -3.01 -15.83 -29.96
CA ALA A 393 -3.17 -17.24 -29.60
C ALA A 393 -1.83 -17.98 -29.59
N ASP A 394 -0.94 -17.64 -30.52
CA ASP A 394 0.41 -18.19 -30.62
C ASP A 394 1.29 -17.82 -29.42
N VAL A 395 1.03 -16.70 -28.75
CA VAL A 395 1.73 -16.34 -27.51
C VAL A 395 1.04 -16.97 -26.30
N VAL A 396 -0.29 -16.89 -26.22
CA VAL A 396 -1.07 -17.29 -25.05
C VAL A 396 -1.09 -18.81 -24.86
N GLN A 397 -1.19 -19.59 -25.94
CA GLN A 397 -1.04 -21.06 -25.99
C GLN A 397 -2.04 -21.89 -25.14
N SER A 398 -2.78 -21.32 -24.19
CA SER A 398 -3.79 -22.05 -23.41
C SER A 398 -4.97 -21.18 -22.97
N PRO A 399 -6.19 -21.75 -22.85
CA PRO A 399 -7.34 -21.03 -22.31
C PRO A 399 -7.12 -20.51 -20.88
N GLU A 400 -6.33 -21.23 -20.07
CA GLU A 400 -6.04 -20.80 -18.70
C GLU A 400 -5.17 -19.54 -18.65
N ARG A 401 -4.10 -19.50 -19.46
CA ARG A 401 -3.28 -18.29 -19.61
C ARG A 401 -4.10 -17.10 -20.10
N LEU A 402 -5.04 -17.32 -21.02
CA LEU A 402 -5.93 -16.27 -21.49
C LEU A 402 -6.80 -15.71 -20.36
N ARG A 403 -7.44 -16.58 -19.56
CA ARG A 403 -8.28 -16.16 -18.42
C ARG A 403 -7.48 -15.37 -17.40
N LEU A 404 -6.32 -15.89 -17.00
CA LEU A 404 -5.42 -15.26 -16.04
C LEU A 404 -4.96 -13.89 -16.54
N LEU A 405 -4.49 -13.82 -17.79
CA LEU A 405 -3.99 -12.58 -18.38
C LEU A 405 -5.10 -11.54 -18.54
N LEU A 406 -6.31 -11.95 -18.91
CA LEU A 406 -7.46 -11.05 -19.00
C LEU A 406 -7.81 -10.45 -17.64
N ILE A 407 -7.93 -11.29 -16.60
CA ILE A 407 -8.26 -10.81 -15.25
C ILE A 407 -7.15 -9.89 -14.71
N LEU A 408 -5.88 -10.23 -14.95
CA LEU A 408 -4.74 -9.39 -14.60
C LEU A 408 -4.82 -8.03 -15.29
N THR A 409 -5.02 -8.03 -16.61
CA THR A 409 -5.11 -6.82 -17.45
C THR A 409 -6.26 -5.92 -17.00
N VAL A 410 -7.43 -6.49 -16.74
CA VAL A 410 -8.59 -5.76 -16.23
C VAL A 410 -8.30 -5.16 -14.86
N SER A 411 -7.68 -5.94 -13.97
CA SER A 411 -7.33 -5.47 -12.62
C SER A 411 -6.33 -4.31 -12.66
N ASP A 412 -5.31 -4.40 -13.51
CA ASP A 412 -4.28 -3.39 -13.72
C ASP A 412 -4.86 -2.08 -14.28
N ILE A 413 -5.59 -2.14 -15.41
CA ILE A 413 -6.17 -0.95 -16.04
C ILE A 413 -7.12 -0.21 -15.09
N ARG A 414 -7.92 -0.95 -14.30
CA ARG A 414 -8.85 -0.33 -13.34
C ARG A 414 -8.12 0.31 -12.14
N ALA A 415 -6.97 -0.22 -11.76
CA ALA A 415 -6.17 0.31 -10.66
C ALA A 415 -5.53 1.67 -10.99
N VAL A 416 -5.22 1.91 -12.27
CA VAL A 416 -4.63 3.19 -12.74
C VAL A 416 -5.48 4.39 -12.31
N SER A 417 -6.80 4.33 -12.56
CA SER A 417 -7.79 5.30 -12.06
C SER A 417 -9.21 4.83 -12.35
N PRO A 418 -10.21 5.11 -11.48
CA PRO A 418 -11.61 4.79 -11.73
C PRO A 418 -12.17 5.35 -13.04
N LYS A 419 -11.56 6.44 -13.56
CA LYS A 419 -11.98 7.10 -14.81
C LYS A 419 -11.39 6.48 -16.07
N VAL A 420 -10.35 5.65 -15.94
CA VAL A 420 -9.62 5.08 -17.07
C VAL A 420 -10.36 3.89 -17.66
N TRP A 421 -11.10 3.15 -16.85
CA TRP A 421 -11.98 2.08 -17.31
C TRP A 421 -13.28 2.66 -17.89
N ASN A 422 -13.66 2.23 -19.10
CA ASN A 422 -14.91 2.62 -19.74
C ASN A 422 -15.49 1.45 -20.55
N GLY A 423 -16.76 1.57 -20.96
CA GLY A 423 -17.46 0.52 -21.69
C GLY A 423 -16.80 0.14 -23.03
N TRP A 424 -16.12 1.08 -23.68
CA TRP A 424 -15.36 0.81 -24.91
C TRP A 424 -14.17 -0.12 -24.64
N LYS A 425 -13.36 0.13 -23.61
CA LYS A 425 -12.26 -0.78 -23.22
C LYS A 425 -12.78 -2.15 -22.80
N ALA A 426 -13.94 -2.20 -22.16
CA ALA A 426 -14.62 -3.44 -21.79
C ALA A 426 -15.19 -4.21 -22.99
N THR A 427 -15.35 -3.57 -24.16
CA THR A 427 -15.81 -4.23 -25.39
C THR A 427 -14.63 -4.82 -26.17
N LEU A 428 -13.45 -4.20 -26.05
CA LEU A 428 -12.23 -4.65 -26.73
C LEU A 428 -11.54 -5.83 -26.04
N LEU A 429 -11.68 -5.92 -24.72
CA LEU A 429 -11.15 -6.98 -23.84
C LEU A 429 -12.25 -8.00 -23.55
#